data_AF-A0A256BC24-F1
#
_entry.id   AF-A0A256BC24-F1
#
_cell.length_a   1.000
_cell.length_b   1.000
_cell.length_c   1.000
_cell.angle_alpha   90.00
_cell.angle_beta   90.00
_cell.angle_gamma   90.00
#
_symmetry.space_group_name_H-M   'P 1'
#
loop_
_entity.id
_entity.type
_entity.pdbx_description
1 polymer ?
#
loop_
_entity_poly.entity_id
_entity_poly.type
_entity_poly.pdbx_seq_one_letter_code
_entity_poly.pdbx_strand_id
1 'polypeptide(L)'
;MGNNNDMGFRWSNCLLIDILCNEFGHEKVYQALSFKHNYQAFKRENPHLVAESFNTLSLQWQRGRSREYLESLAEEVQYSIICYLAENYINDKTRADCVLTEV
;
A
#
# COMPACT_ATOMS: atom_id res chain seq x y z
N MET A 1 -1.05 -6.73 -38.59
CA MET A 1 0.02 -6.95 -37.61
C MET A 1 -0.39 -6.25 -36.33
N GLY A 2 -1.09 -6.96 -35.45
CA GLY A 2 -1.55 -6.42 -34.16
C GLY A 2 -0.46 -6.63 -33.13
N ASN A 3 0.02 -5.54 -32.53
CA ASN A 3 0.95 -5.61 -31.41
C ASN A 3 0.18 -5.21 -30.15
N ASN A 4 -0.56 -6.18 -29.61
CA ASN A 4 -1.07 -6.09 -28.24
C ASN A 4 0.12 -6.27 -27.32
N ASN A 5 0.79 -5.17 -26.96
CA ASN A 5 1.53 -5.11 -25.71
C ASN A 5 0.49 -5.08 -24.58
N ASP A 6 -0.19 -6.21 -24.43
CA ASP A 6 -0.87 -6.60 -23.22
C ASP A 6 0.25 -6.80 -22.19
N MET A 7 0.75 -5.68 -21.64
CA MET A 7 1.41 -5.69 -20.35
C MET A 7 0.33 -5.98 -19.31
N GLY A 8 -0.25 -7.18 -19.42
CA GLY A 8 -1.04 -7.81 -18.39
C GLY A 8 -0.13 -7.96 -17.20
N PHE A 9 -0.17 -6.95 -16.34
CA PHE A 9 0.34 -7.01 -14.99
C PHE A 9 -0.17 -8.34 -14.45
N ARG A 10 0.72 -9.29 -14.17
CA ARG A 10 0.32 -10.59 -13.62
C ARG A 10 -0.19 -10.32 -12.21
N TRP A 11 -1.50 -10.11 -12.07
CA TRP A 11 -2.21 -10.04 -10.79
C TRP A 11 -2.27 -11.45 -10.21
N SER A 12 -1.13 -12.00 -9.82
CA SER A 12 -1.11 -13.19 -8.98
C SER A 12 -1.33 -12.74 -7.54
N ASN A 13 -2.56 -12.88 -7.04
CA ASN A 13 -2.89 -13.09 -5.63
C ASN A 13 -2.35 -12.06 -4.62
N CYS A 14 -2.58 -10.77 -4.84
CA CYS A 14 -2.35 -9.78 -3.79
C CYS A 14 -3.67 -9.46 -3.07
N LEU A 15 -4.11 -10.39 -2.22
CA LEU A 15 -5.21 -10.19 -1.26
C LEU A 15 -5.12 -8.81 -0.58
N LEU A 16 -3.91 -8.33 -0.32
CA LEU A 16 -3.68 -7.00 0.21
C LEU A 16 -4.06 -5.87 -0.75
N ILE A 17 -3.69 -5.94 -2.03
CA ILE A 17 -4.12 -4.94 -3.01
C ILE A 17 -5.64 -4.92 -3.10
N ASP A 18 -6.30 -6.08 -3.02
CA ASP A 18 -7.76 -6.17 -2.96
C ASP A 18 -8.32 -5.54 -1.68
N ILE A 19 -7.71 -5.79 -0.51
CA ILE A 19 -8.07 -5.14 0.76
C ILE A 19 -7.92 -3.63 0.65
N LEU A 20 -6.79 -3.14 0.13
CA LEU A 20 -6.53 -1.71 -0.05
C LEU A 20 -7.50 -1.09 -1.05
N CYS A 21 -7.83 -1.77 -2.15
CA CYS A 21 -8.79 -1.28 -3.13
C CYS A 21 -10.21 -1.24 -2.56
N ASN A 22 -10.60 -2.23 -1.76
CA ASN A 22 -11.89 -2.25 -1.08
C ASN A 22 -11.99 -1.12 -0.03
N GLU A 23 -10.91 -0.87 0.71
CA GLU A 23 -10.91 0.14 1.77
C GLU A 23 -10.80 1.57 1.21
N PHE A 24 -9.87 1.80 0.27
CA PHE A 24 -9.47 3.14 -0.17
C PHE A 24 -9.92 3.50 -1.60
N GLY A 25 -10.44 2.53 -2.34
CA GLY A 25 -10.86 2.69 -3.74
C GLY A 25 -9.77 2.34 -4.74
N HIS A 26 -10.16 1.64 -5.80
CA HIS A 26 -9.27 1.16 -6.86
C HIS A 26 -8.44 2.27 -7.51
N GLU A 27 -9.08 3.39 -7.85
CA GLU A 27 -8.42 4.51 -8.54
C GLU A 27 -7.27 5.09 -7.70
N LYS A 28 -7.54 5.34 -6.42
CA LYS A 28 -6.56 5.91 -5.49
C LYS A 28 -5.39 4.96 -5.27
N VAL A 29 -5.66 3.66 -5.08
CA VAL A 29 -4.61 2.66 -4.92
C VAL A 29 -3.75 2.57 -6.19
N TYR A 30 -4.36 2.57 -7.37
CA TYR A 30 -3.63 2.54 -8.63
C TYR A 30 -2.75 3.79 -8.84
N GLN A 31 -3.26 4.98 -8.52
CA GLN A 31 -2.50 6.23 -8.56
C GLN A 31 -1.32 6.19 -7.59
N ALA A 32 -1.55 5.75 -6.35
CA ALA A 32 -0.49 5.60 -5.36
C ALA A 32 0.61 4.65 -5.83
N LEU A 33 0.26 3.47 -6.34
CA LEU A 33 1.23 2.50 -6.85
C LEU A 33 2.00 3.01 -8.08
N SER A 34 1.40 3.89 -8.88
CA SER A 34 2.09 4.58 -9.97
C SER A 34 3.12 5.61 -9.45
N PHE A 35 2.94 6.10 -8.22
CA PHE A 35 3.85 7.00 -7.51
C PHE A 35 5.00 6.27 -6.75
N LYS A 36 5.14 4.95 -6.92
CA LYS A 36 6.07 4.11 -6.15
C LYS A 36 7.53 4.60 -6.16
N HIS A 37 8.00 5.19 -7.26
CA HIS A 37 9.38 5.67 -7.33
C HIS A 37 9.62 6.94 -6.50
N ASN A 38 8.60 7.77 -6.33
CA ASN A 38 8.70 9.06 -5.65
C ASN A 38 8.45 8.96 -4.14
N TYR A 39 7.60 8.03 -3.71
CA TYR A 39 7.25 7.93 -2.29
C TYR A 39 8.45 7.50 -1.41
N GLN A 40 9.42 6.75 -1.93
CA GLN A 40 10.61 6.38 -1.17
C GLN A 40 11.47 7.60 -0.81
N ALA A 41 11.58 8.57 -1.73
CA ALA A 41 12.25 9.84 -1.47
C ALA A 41 11.45 10.65 -0.43
N PHE A 42 10.14 10.79 -0.63
CA PHE A 42 9.26 11.50 0.30
C PHE A 42 9.31 10.93 1.73
N LYS A 43 9.26 9.59 1.87
CA LYS A 43 9.38 8.90 3.16
C LYS A 43 10.74 9.14 3.82
N ARG A 44 11.82 9.21 3.04
CA ARG A 44 13.17 9.48 3.55
C ARG A 44 13.30 10.91 4.06
N GLU A 45 12.66 11.86 3.38
CA GLU A 45 12.64 13.27 3.76
C GLU A 45 11.70 13.53 4.94
N ASN A 46 10.59 12.78 5.04
CA ASN A 46 9.53 12.98 6.02
C ASN A 46 9.24 11.72 6.87
N PRO A 47 10.25 11.09 7.50
CA PRO A 47 10.08 9.78 8.14
C PRO A 47 9.11 9.83 9.33
N HIS A 48 9.12 10.90 10.12
CA HIS A 48 8.25 11.07 11.28
C HIS A 48 6.78 11.25 10.87
N LEU A 49 6.51 12.09 9.87
CA LEU A 49 5.17 12.35 9.37
C LEU A 49 4.51 11.07 8.86
N VAL A 50 5.24 10.29 8.05
CA VAL A 50 4.73 9.01 7.51
C VAL A 50 4.51 8.00 8.63
N ALA A 51 5.43 7.88 9.59
CA ALA A 51 5.30 6.94 10.70
C ALA A 51 4.11 7.29 11.64
N GLU A 52 3.95 8.56 12.00
CA GLU A 52 2.85 9.01 12.86
C GLU A 52 1.49 8.85 12.17
N SER A 53 1.42 9.22 10.89
CA SER A 53 0.22 9.05 10.07
C SER A 53 -0.15 7.57 9.93
N PHE A 54 0.85 6.70 9.75
CA PHE A 54 0.63 5.25 9.70
C PHE A 54 0.09 4.69 11.03
N ASN A 55 0.66 5.10 12.16
CA ASN A 55 0.20 4.66 13.48
C ASN A 55 -1.25 5.11 13.74
N THR A 56 -1.58 6.34 13.35
CA THR A 56 -2.93 6.86 13.48
C THR A 56 -3.89 6.14 12.53
N LEU A 57 -3.47 5.85 11.29
CA LEU A 57 -4.27 5.05 10.35
C LEU A 57 -4.61 3.68 10.93
N SER A 58 -3.64 3.00 11.55
CA SER A 58 -3.87 1.71 12.21
C SER A 58 -4.97 1.78 13.28
N LEU A 59 -4.96 2.83 14.11
CA LEU A 59 -6.01 3.08 15.10
C LEU A 59 -7.37 3.36 14.45
N GLN A 60 -7.42 4.16 13.39
CA GLN A 60 -8.66 4.48 12.69
C GLN A 60 -9.22 3.27 11.94
N TRP A 61 -8.36 2.37 11.46
CA TRP A 61 -8.76 1.11 10.84
C TRP A 61 -9.53 0.21 11.79
N GLN A 62 -9.05 0.06 13.02
CA GLN A 62 -9.76 -0.69 14.06
C GLN A 62 -11.14 -0.09 14.41
N ARG A 63 -11.33 1.20 14.11
CA ARG A 63 -12.58 1.94 14.34
C ARG A 63 -13.48 2.00 13.10
N GLY A 64 -13.08 1.39 11.99
CA GLY A 64 -13.81 1.45 10.71
C GLY A 64 -13.84 2.85 10.09
N ARG A 65 -12.83 3.68 10.35
CA ARG A 65 -12.71 5.07 9.86
C ARG A 65 -11.41 5.30 9.07
N SER A 66 -10.85 4.23 8.52
CA SER A 66 -9.52 4.30 7.90
C SER A 66 -9.53 5.19 6.67
N ARG A 67 -10.60 5.10 5.87
CA ARG A 67 -10.76 5.83 4.62
C ARG A 67 -10.88 7.32 4.85
N GLU A 68 -11.76 7.74 5.76
CA GLU A 68 -11.95 9.15 6.09
C GLU A 68 -10.68 9.78 6.65
N TYR A 69 -9.96 9.03 7.49
CA TYR A 69 -8.68 9.50 7.99
C TYR A 69 -7.65 9.62 6.88
N LEU A 70 -7.50 8.60 6.02
CA LEU A 70 -6.56 8.65 4.91
C LEU A 70 -6.89 9.84 3.98
N GLU A 71 -8.15 10.02 3.62
CA GLU A 71 -8.62 11.13 2.78
C GLU A 71 -8.40 12.51 3.40
N SER A 72 -8.24 12.62 4.72
CA SER A 72 -7.93 13.88 5.41
C SER A 72 -6.46 14.30 5.32
N LEU A 73 -5.57 13.39 4.92
CA LEU A 73 -4.13 13.66 4.81
C LEU A 73 -3.78 14.33 3.47
N ALA A 74 -2.60 14.95 3.40
CA ALA A 74 -2.05 15.41 2.12
C ALA A 74 -1.82 14.22 1.17
N GLU A 75 -2.01 14.44 -0.13
CA GLU A 75 -2.01 13.38 -1.15
C GLU A 75 -0.70 12.57 -1.16
N GLU A 76 0.44 13.25 -0.99
CA GLU A 76 1.76 12.61 -0.95
C GLU A 76 1.90 11.67 0.25
N VAL A 77 1.27 12.01 1.38
CA VAL A 77 1.22 11.17 2.58
C VAL A 77 0.29 9.98 2.33
N GLN A 78 -0.88 10.20 1.71
CA GLN A 78 -1.80 9.12 1.34
C GLN A 78 -1.10 8.08 0.47
N TYR A 79 -0.47 8.53 -0.61
CA TYR A 79 0.23 7.66 -1.56
C TYR A 79 1.41 6.96 -0.92
N SER A 80 2.17 7.65 -0.07
CA SER A 80 3.28 7.06 0.67
C SER A 80 2.83 5.95 1.61
N ILE A 81 1.70 6.12 2.30
CA ILE A 81 1.15 5.11 3.19
C ILE A 81 0.63 3.90 2.39
N ILE A 82 -0.11 4.13 1.30
CA ILE A 82 -0.60 3.03 0.44
C ILE A 82 0.58 2.23 -0.13
N CYS A 83 1.61 2.91 -0.65
CA CYS A 83 2.81 2.24 -1.15
C CYS A 83 3.53 1.45 -0.06
N TYR A 84 3.64 2.03 1.14
CA TYR A 84 4.27 1.36 2.28
C TYR A 84 3.49 0.12 2.71
N LEU A 85 2.15 0.18 2.77
CA LEU A 85 1.30 -0.98 3.07
C LEU A 85 1.52 -2.07 2.00
N ALA A 86 1.46 -1.69 0.72
CA ALA A 86 1.67 -2.58 -0.40
C ALA A 86 3.02 -3.30 -0.37
N GLU A 87 4.10 -2.61 0.03
CA GLU A 87 5.44 -3.20 0.11
C GLU A 87 5.67 -4.07 1.34
N ASN A 88 5.20 -3.68 2.53
CA ASN A 88 5.52 -4.46 3.74
C ASN A 88 4.81 -5.80 3.80
N TYR A 89 3.61 -5.93 3.24
CA TYR A 89 2.93 -7.21 3.20
C TYR A 89 3.63 -8.23 2.27
N ILE A 90 4.25 -7.75 1.19
CA ILE A 90 5.09 -8.59 0.31
C ILE A 90 6.29 -9.15 1.09
N ASN A 91 6.86 -8.35 1.99
CA ASN A 91 7.97 -8.77 2.88
C ASN A 91 7.51 -9.63 4.07
N ASP A 92 6.22 -9.65 4.40
CA ASP A 92 5.68 -10.47 5.50
C ASP A 92 5.39 -11.91 5.04
N LYS A 93 5.08 -12.13 3.75
CA LYS A 93 5.01 -13.49 3.18
C LYS A 93 6.35 -14.24 3.26
N THR A 94 7.48 -13.55 3.07
CA THR A 94 8.82 -14.14 3.30
C THR A 94 9.07 -14.48 4.77
N ARG A 95 8.40 -13.84 5.73
CA ARG A 95 8.47 -14.23 7.15
C ARG A 95 7.52 -15.38 7.49
N ALA A 96 6.34 -15.43 6.87
CA ALA A 96 5.38 -16.52 7.07
C ALA A 96 5.88 -17.86 6.50
N ASP A 97 6.61 -17.86 5.39
CA ASP A 97 7.24 -19.08 4.85
C ASP A 97 8.38 -19.61 5.74
N CYS A 98 9.07 -18.74 6.49
CA CYS A 98 10.08 -19.18 7.48
C CYS A 98 9.48 -19.89 8.70
N VAL A 99 8.19 -19.68 9.02
CA VAL A 99 7.53 -20.33 10.17
C VAL A 99 6.97 -21.71 9.81
N LEU A 100 6.78 -22.00 8.52
CA LEU A 100 6.24 -23.29 8.05
C LEU A 100 7.31 -24.34 7.69
N THR A 101 8.59 -24.02 7.88
CA THR A 101 9.70 -24.97 7.61
C THR A 101 10.30 -25.59 8.89
N GLU A 102 9.67 -25.37 10.05
CA GLU A 102 10.00 -26.05 11.31
C GLU A 102 8.76 -26.77 11.86
N VAL A 103 8.41 -27.90 11.23
CA VAL A 103 7.65 -29.01 11.85
C VAL A 103 8.09 -30.33 11.27
#